data_AF-A0A4Q3YFF2-F1
#
_entry.id   AF-A0A4Q3YFF2-F1
#
_cell.length_a   1.000
_cell.length_b   1.000
_cell.length_c   1.000
_cell.angle_alpha   90.00
_cell.angle_beta   90.00
_cell.angle_gamma   90.00
#
_symmetry.space_group_name_H-M   'P 1'
#
loop_
_entity.id
_entity.type
_entity.pdbx_description
1 polymer ?
#
loop_
_entity_poly.entity_id
_entity_poly.type
_entity_poly.pdbx_seq_one_letter_code
_entity_poly.pdbx_strand_id
1 'polypeptide(L)'
;MRADWPDHPRRGVHCLAGGGGDRVTLEEVEEEIRAALARLGHSAPEFRFDRTPFGDGTPHVEGDGPEFDWVVSERGQEYERRRVDGTELLFIALEGITRRMAQDAELRSRTNLPRSTVQRAMGRPVRDNYSRQTWMEGQARLMGHLRPHWEARVRAHNDALLRRFPLTPDEVTHARRLDLSEFGLD
;
A
#
# COMPACT_ATOMS: atom_id res chain seq x y z
N MET A 1 9.99 27.57 -6.36
CA MET A 1 10.81 27.10 -7.50
C MET A 1 10.04 25.94 -8.14
N ARG A 2 9.50 26.13 -9.35
CA ARG A 2 8.84 25.05 -10.10
C ARG A 2 9.93 24.26 -10.82
N ALA A 3 10.02 22.96 -10.57
CA ALA A 3 10.89 22.07 -11.31
C ALA A 3 10.14 21.62 -12.57
N ASP A 4 10.64 22.09 -13.70
CA ASP A 4 10.28 21.66 -15.04
C ASP A 4 11.00 20.32 -15.29
N TRP A 5 10.27 19.27 -15.68
CA TRP A 5 10.83 17.94 -15.94
C TRP A 5 10.62 17.57 -17.41
N PRO A 6 11.65 17.07 -18.11
CA PRO A 6 11.57 16.82 -19.54
C PRO A 6 10.79 15.55 -19.88
N ASP A 7 10.06 15.64 -20.99
CA ASP A 7 9.24 14.61 -21.62
C ASP A 7 10.08 13.39 -22.05
N HIS A 8 9.67 12.18 -21.64
CA HIS A 8 10.28 10.91 -22.07
C HIS A 8 9.30 10.07 -22.90
N PRO A 9 9.80 9.30 -23.90
CA PRO A 9 9.00 8.89 -25.04
C PRO A 9 8.11 7.68 -24.78
N ARG A 10 6.92 7.77 -25.37
CA ARG A 10 5.77 6.85 -25.39
C ARG A 10 6.13 5.41 -25.77
N ARG A 11 5.79 4.45 -24.89
CA ARG A 11 5.45 3.06 -25.25
C ARG A 11 4.25 2.57 -24.41
N GLY A 12 3.08 2.56 -25.04
CA GLY A 12 2.07 1.49 -24.91
C GLY A 12 1.34 1.27 -23.59
N VAL A 13 1.20 2.28 -22.72
CA VAL A 13 0.31 2.22 -21.56
C VAL A 13 -0.72 3.31 -21.73
N HIS A 14 -2.01 3.00 -21.55
CA HIS A 14 -3.04 4.02 -21.32
C HIS A 14 -2.74 4.67 -19.96
N CYS A 15 -1.70 5.50 -19.93
CA CYS A 15 -1.39 6.33 -18.79
C CYS A 15 -2.59 7.26 -18.61
N LEU A 16 -3.16 7.33 -17.39
CA LEU A 16 -4.01 8.42 -16.91
C LEU A 16 -3.32 9.81 -16.95
N ALA A 17 -2.24 9.96 -17.71
CA ALA A 17 -1.46 11.16 -17.91
C ALA A 17 -1.22 11.33 -19.42
N GLY A 18 -2.14 12.01 -20.11
CA GLY A 18 -1.92 12.34 -21.51
C GLY A 18 -3.12 12.93 -22.27
N GLY A 19 -3.58 14.13 -21.89
CA GLY A 19 -4.25 15.05 -22.82
C GLY A 19 -5.77 15.12 -22.75
N GLY A 20 -6.27 16.27 -22.27
CA GLY A 20 -7.60 16.80 -22.60
C GLY A 20 -8.77 16.24 -21.80
N GLY A 21 -9.16 16.93 -20.71
CA GLY A 21 -10.55 17.09 -20.27
C GLY A 21 -11.41 15.87 -19.92
N ASP A 22 -10.94 14.64 -20.09
CA ASP A 22 -11.73 13.45 -19.80
C ASP A 22 -11.71 13.13 -18.31
N ARG A 23 -12.91 13.06 -17.76
CA ARG A 23 -13.21 12.85 -16.36
C ARG A 23 -12.97 11.37 -16.03
N VAL A 24 -11.92 11.08 -15.27
CA VAL A 24 -11.62 9.70 -14.83
C VAL A 24 -12.82 9.14 -14.07
N THR A 25 -13.42 8.09 -14.61
CA THR A 25 -14.56 7.37 -14.04
C THR A 25 -14.09 6.34 -13.01
N LEU A 26 -15.01 5.86 -12.17
CA LEU A 26 -14.68 4.79 -11.22
C LEU A 26 -14.21 3.51 -11.92
N GLU A 27 -14.86 3.15 -13.02
CA GLU A 27 -14.53 1.94 -13.79
C GLU A 27 -13.10 1.99 -14.33
N GLU A 28 -12.65 3.16 -14.80
CA GLU A 28 -11.26 3.35 -15.25
C GLU A 28 -10.27 3.22 -14.08
N VAL A 29 -10.60 3.73 -12.90
CA VAL A 29 -9.76 3.54 -11.70
C VAL A 29 -9.67 2.05 -11.34
N GLU A 30 -10.79 1.33 -11.35
CA GLU A 30 -10.80 -0.09 -11.04
C GLU A 30 -10.05 -0.94 -12.09
N GLU A 31 -10.13 -0.58 -13.38
CA GLU A 31 -9.32 -1.21 -14.43
C GLU A 31 -7.83 -0.99 -14.20
N GLU A 32 -7.43 0.24 -13.85
CA GLU A 32 -6.04 0.55 -13.52
C GLU A 32 -5.55 -0.20 -12.28
N ILE A 33 -6.41 -0.41 -11.27
CA ILE A 33 -6.08 -1.27 -10.12
C ILE A 33 -5.89 -2.71 -10.56
N ARG A 34 -6.82 -3.27 -11.36
CA ARG A 34 -6.69 -4.64 -11.88
C ARG A 34 -5.40 -4.83 -12.67
N ALA A 35 -5.06 -3.88 -13.55
CA ALA A 35 -3.81 -3.88 -14.30
C ALA A 35 -2.57 -3.75 -13.41
N ALA A 36 -2.62 -2.92 -12.35
CA ALA A 36 -1.55 -2.80 -11.37
C ALA A 36 -1.33 -4.10 -10.58
N LEU A 37 -2.40 -4.75 -10.12
CA LEU A 37 -2.32 -6.04 -9.43
C LEU A 37 -1.75 -7.13 -10.34
N ALA A 38 -2.17 -7.17 -11.60
CA ALA A 38 -1.63 -8.11 -12.57
C ALA A 38 -0.11 -7.93 -12.76
N ARG A 39 0.40 -6.70 -12.77
CA ARG A 39 1.84 -6.41 -12.81
C ARG A 39 2.59 -6.90 -11.57
N LEU A 40 1.91 -6.96 -10.41
CA LEU A 40 2.45 -7.54 -9.17
C LEU A 40 2.20 -9.06 -9.08
N GLY A 41 1.90 -9.72 -10.20
CA GLY A 41 1.66 -11.17 -10.23
C GLY A 41 0.37 -11.59 -9.50
N HIS A 42 -0.58 -10.67 -9.29
CA HIS A 42 -1.85 -10.93 -8.59
C HIS A 42 -3.04 -10.69 -9.51
N SER A 43 -3.73 -11.75 -9.88
CA SER A 43 -4.95 -11.65 -10.70
C SER A 43 -6.15 -11.39 -9.79
N ALA A 44 -6.84 -10.27 -10.01
CA ALA A 44 -8.08 -9.92 -9.32
C ALA A 44 -9.10 -9.33 -10.32
N PRO A 45 -9.54 -10.11 -11.33
CA PRO A 45 -10.42 -9.60 -12.40
C PRO A 45 -11.77 -9.08 -11.88
N GLU A 46 -12.20 -9.55 -10.71
CA GLU A 46 -13.41 -9.14 -10.01
C GLU A 46 -13.24 -7.91 -9.11
N PHE A 47 -12.05 -7.29 -9.06
CA PHE A 47 -11.84 -6.13 -8.19
C PHE A 47 -12.82 -4.99 -8.52
N ARG A 48 -13.56 -4.60 -7.48
CA ARG A 48 -14.51 -3.48 -7.45
C ARG A 48 -14.42 -2.80 -6.09
N PHE A 49 -14.60 -1.48 -6.06
CA PHE A 49 -14.79 -0.80 -4.79
C PHE A 49 -16.17 -1.13 -4.23
N ASP A 50 -16.23 -1.30 -2.91
CA ASP A 50 -17.51 -1.27 -2.22
C ASP A 50 -18.17 0.10 -2.43
N ARG A 51 -19.46 0.08 -2.76
CA ARG A 51 -20.26 1.31 -3.00
C ARG A 51 -21.06 1.71 -1.77
N THR A 52 -21.08 0.85 -0.76
CA THR A 52 -21.81 1.02 0.49
C THR A 52 -20.94 0.51 1.62
N PRO A 53 -21.08 1.06 2.83
CA PRO A 53 -20.26 0.64 3.96
C PRO A 53 -20.54 -0.82 4.33
N PHE A 54 -19.48 -1.61 4.50
CA PHE A 54 -19.58 -2.96 5.06
C PHE A 54 -19.73 -2.93 6.60
N GLY A 55 -19.24 -1.86 7.23
CA GLY A 55 -19.40 -1.61 8.67
C GLY A 55 -18.27 -2.14 9.55
N ASP A 56 -17.16 -2.58 8.96
CA ASP A 56 -15.97 -3.12 9.65
C ASP A 56 -14.72 -2.23 9.53
N GLY A 57 -14.89 -1.00 9.03
CA GLY A 57 -13.78 -0.10 8.74
C GLY A 57 -13.17 -0.29 7.35
N THR A 58 -13.66 -1.24 6.54
CA THR A 58 -13.31 -1.32 5.12
C THR A 58 -13.82 -0.07 4.40
N PRO A 59 -12.95 0.65 3.68
CA PRO A 59 -13.36 1.85 2.96
C PRO A 59 -14.32 1.54 1.81
N HIS A 60 -15.33 2.39 1.63
CA HIS A 60 -16.18 2.38 0.45
C HIS A 60 -16.00 3.68 -0.35
N VAL A 61 -16.39 3.65 -1.63
CA VAL A 61 -16.27 4.80 -2.54
C VAL A 61 -17.66 5.23 -2.98
N GLU A 62 -17.94 6.53 -2.89
CA GLU A 62 -19.15 7.16 -3.42
C GLU A 62 -18.80 8.06 -4.62
N GLY A 63 -19.73 8.15 -5.59
CA GLY A 63 -19.56 8.93 -6.83
C GLY A 63 -19.01 8.11 -8.00
N ASP A 64 -19.32 8.55 -9.22
CA ASP A 64 -18.93 7.87 -10.48
C ASP A 64 -17.80 8.57 -11.23
N GLY A 65 -17.27 9.66 -10.66
CA GLY A 65 -16.19 10.48 -11.21
C GLY A 65 -16.65 11.88 -11.67
N PRO A 66 -15.70 12.82 -11.89
CA PRO A 66 -14.24 12.67 -11.78
C PRO A 66 -13.69 12.76 -10.35
N GLU A 67 -14.55 13.16 -9.41
CA GLU A 67 -14.24 13.23 -8.00
C GLU A 67 -15.06 12.20 -7.24
N PHE A 68 -14.46 11.66 -6.19
CA PHE A 68 -14.97 10.56 -5.41
C PHE A 68 -14.91 10.93 -3.94
N ASP A 69 -15.84 10.39 -3.16
CA ASP A 69 -15.72 10.40 -1.71
C ASP A 69 -15.19 9.03 -1.26
N TRP A 70 -13.97 9.05 -0.73
CA TRP A 70 -13.38 7.92 -0.01
C TRP A 70 -13.85 7.98 1.43
N VAL A 71 -14.59 6.95 1.87
CA VAL A 71 -15.27 6.96 3.17
C VAL A 71 -14.86 5.74 3.98
N VAL A 72 -14.47 5.98 5.23
CA VAL A 72 -14.17 4.92 6.21
C VAL A 72 -15.21 5.00 7.31
N SER A 73 -15.97 3.92 7.48
CA SER A 73 -16.96 3.80 8.55
C SER A 73 -16.91 2.43 9.21
N GLU A 74 -17.15 2.39 10.52
CA GLU A 74 -17.22 1.15 11.30
C GLU A 74 -18.42 1.24 12.24
N ARG A 75 -19.24 0.18 12.30
CA ARG A 75 -20.41 0.06 13.20
C ARG A 75 -21.38 1.25 13.10
N GLY A 76 -21.60 1.76 11.89
CA GLY A 76 -22.50 2.89 11.62
C GLY A 76 -21.92 4.26 11.97
N GLN A 77 -20.66 4.35 12.38
CA GLN A 77 -19.96 5.61 12.63
C GLN A 77 -18.96 5.89 11.50
N GLU A 78 -19.09 7.06 10.86
CA GLU A 78 -18.09 7.56 9.92
C GLU A 78 -16.88 8.12 10.70
N TYR A 79 -15.68 7.65 10.36
CA TYR A 79 -14.42 8.09 10.96
C TYR A 79 -13.65 9.04 10.04
N GLU A 80 -13.77 8.83 8.73
CA GLU A 80 -13.08 9.63 7.73
C GLU A 80 -13.92 9.73 6.47
N ARG A 81 -13.98 10.93 5.89
CA ARG A 81 -14.43 11.19 4.53
C ARG A 81 -13.43 12.11 3.86
N ARG A 82 -12.98 11.72 2.66
CA ARG A 82 -12.03 12.49 1.88
C ARG A 82 -12.49 12.58 0.43
N ARG A 83 -12.65 13.80 -0.05
CA ARG A 83 -12.88 14.09 -1.47
C ARG A 83 -11.56 13.93 -2.22
N VAL A 84 -11.53 13.10 -3.26
CA VAL A 84 -10.32 12.78 -4.04
C VAL A 84 -10.63 12.72 -5.53
N ASP A 85 -9.64 12.99 -6.38
CA ASP A 85 -9.74 12.69 -7.82
C ASP A 85 -9.39 11.22 -8.11
N GLY A 86 -9.58 10.77 -9.35
CA GLY A 86 -9.30 9.38 -9.74
C GLY A 86 -7.83 8.96 -9.60
N THR A 87 -6.88 9.89 -9.74
CA THR A 87 -5.45 9.57 -9.58
C THR A 87 -5.11 9.35 -8.11
N GLU A 88 -5.67 10.18 -7.23
CA GLU A 88 -5.48 10.06 -5.79
C GLU A 88 -6.23 8.83 -5.24
N LEU A 89 -7.43 8.52 -5.74
CA LEU A 89 -8.15 7.30 -5.38
C LEU A 89 -7.35 6.05 -5.74
N LEU A 90 -6.79 6.01 -6.96
CA LEU A 90 -5.92 4.95 -7.42
C LEU A 90 -4.70 4.78 -6.48
N PHE A 91 -4.06 5.89 -6.10
CA PHE A 91 -2.92 5.86 -5.18
C PHE A 91 -3.31 5.28 -3.81
N ILE A 92 -4.37 5.79 -3.18
CA ILE A 92 -4.78 5.38 -1.82
C ILE A 92 -5.15 3.89 -1.80
N ALA A 93 -5.86 3.42 -2.82
CA ALA A 93 -6.24 2.01 -2.93
C ALA A 93 -5.01 1.11 -3.05
N LEU A 94 -4.10 1.41 -3.97
CA LEU A 94 -2.89 0.62 -4.17
C LEU A 94 -1.91 0.74 -3.01
N GLU A 95 -1.83 1.88 -2.33
CA GLU A 95 -1.08 2.04 -1.08
C GLU A 95 -1.58 1.08 0.00
N GLY A 96 -2.91 0.98 0.18
CA GLY A 96 -3.53 0.06 1.12
C GLY A 96 -3.30 -1.41 0.78
N ILE A 97 -3.50 -1.79 -0.49
CA ILE A 97 -3.32 -3.16 -0.96
C ILE A 97 -1.86 -3.60 -0.85
N THR A 98 -0.91 -2.81 -1.36
CA THR A 98 0.52 -3.14 -1.31
C THR A 98 1.05 -3.17 0.12
N ARG A 99 0.52 -2.35 1.03
CA ARG A 99 0.82 -2.44 2.46
C ARG A 99 0.46 -3.82 3.00
N ARG A 100 -0.74 -4.31 2.69
CA ARG A 100 -1.19 -5.62 3.15
C ARG A 100 -0.34 -6.75 2.56
N MET A 101 -0.05 -6.69 1.26
CA MET A 101 0.83 -7.65 0.58
C MET A 101 2.21 -7.70 1.26
N ALA A 102 2.83 -6.55 1.52
CA ALA A 102 4.12 -6.48 2.19
C ALA A 102 4.07 -6.99 3.64
N GLN A 103 2.99 -6.72 4.38
CA GLN A 103 2.80 -7.24 5.74
C GLN A 103 2.63 -8.76 5.74
N ASP A 104 1.88 -9.32 4.80
CA ASP A 104 1.68 -10.77 4.69
C ASP A 104 2.98 -11.48 4.29
N ALA A 105 3.76 -10.90 3.36
CA ALA A 105 5.09 -11.40 3.02
C ALA A 105 6.07 -11.31 4.20
N GLU A 106 6.04 -10.21 4.95
CA GLU A 106 6.87 -10.06 6.16
C GLU A 106 6.51 -11.12 7.19
N LEU A 107 5.21 -11.33 7.45
CA LEU A 107 4.70 -12.36 8.35
C LEU A 107 5.16 -13.76 7.95
N ARG A 108 5.08 -14.11 6.65
CA ARG A 108 5.56 -15.41 6.14
C ARG A 108 7.07 -15.60 6.30
N SER A 109 7.83 -14.52 6.20
CA SER A 109 9.31 -14.56 6.33
C SER A 109 9.80 -14.60 7.78
N ARG A 110 8.91 -14.52 8.78
CA ARG A 110 9.32 -14.47 10.18
C ARG A 110 9.90 -15.79 10.66
N THR A 111 10.91 -15.70 11.50
CA THR A 111 11.52 -16.84 12.19
C THR A 111 11.42 -16.64 13.69
N ASN A 112 11.10 -17.72 14.41
CA ASN A 112 11.10 -17.72 15.87
C ASN A 112 12.52 -17.48 16.42
N LEU A 113 12.63 -16.58 17.38
CA LEU A 113 13.88 -16.26 18.04
C LEU A 113 14.20 -17.27 19.16
N PRO A 114 15.48 -17.61 19.38
CA PRO A 114 15.88 -18.44 20.50
C PRO A 114 15.42 -17.85 21.83
N ARG A 115 14.88 -18.70 22.69
CA ARG A 115 14.49 -18.33 24.06
C ARG A 115 15.58 -18.72 25.04
N SER A 116 15.92 -17.83 25.96
CA SER A 116 16.79 -18.18 27.08
C SER A 116 16.10 -19.21 28.00
N THR A 117 16.90 -19.97 28.75
CA THR A 117 16.40 -20.95 29.74
C THR A 117 15.44 -20.29 30.73
N VAL A 118 15.77 -19.07 31.19
CA VAL A 118 14.94 -18.27 32.09
C VAL A 118 13.61 -17.88 31.44
N GLN A 119 13.63 -17.45 30.17
CA GLN A 119 12.41 -17.11 29.44
C GLN A 119 11.50 -18.33 29.23
N ARG A 120 12.07 -19.52 28.99
CA ARG A 120 11.31 -20.77 28.89
C ARG A 120 10.65 -21.12 30.23
N ALA A 121 11.41 -21.07 31.33
CA ALA A 121 10.90 -21.35 32.68
C ALA A 121 9.79 -20.38 33.11
N MET A 122 9.85 -19.12 32.68
CA MET A 122 8.81 -18.12 32.94
C MET A 122 7.58 -18.21 32.03
N GLY A 123 7.47 -19.20 31.14
CA GLY A 123 6.30 -19.38 30.27
C GLY A 123 6.03 -18.19 29.32
N ARG A 124 7.05 -17.35 29.03
CA ARG A 124 6.86 -16.20 28.13
C ARG A 124 6.39 -16.63 26.72
N PRO A 125 5.75 -15.78 25.92
CA PRO A 125 5.48 -16.12 24.53
C PRO A 125 6.78 -16.26 23.71
N VAL A 126 6.74 -17.04 22.63
CA VAL A 126 7.82 -17.07 21.64
C VAL A 126 7.87 -15.71 20.95
N ARG A 127 9.07 -15.16 20.77
CA ARG A 127 9.29 -13.92 20.03
C ARG A 127 9.69 -14.26 18.60
N ASP A 128 9.30 -13.43 17.65
CA ASP A 128 9.76 -13.49 16.27
C ASP A 128 10.69 -12.32 15.96
N ASN A 129 11.26 -12.34 14.75
CA ASN A 129 12.09 -11.27 14.21
C ASN A 129 11.25 -10.20 13.48
N TYR A 130 10.08 -9.84 14.02
CA TYR A 130 9.25 -8.79 13.45
C TYR A 130 9.97 -7.44 13.37
N SER A 131 9.75 -6.71 12.27
CA SER A 131 10.15 -5.31 12.14
C SER A 131 9.21 -4.54 11.22
N ARG A 132 8.70 -3.38 11.68
CA ARG A 132 7.95 -2.46 10.82
C ARG A 132 8.75 -1.99 9.61
N GLN A 133 10.05 -1.79 9.80
CA GLN A 133 10.93 -1.33 8.73
C GLN A 133 10.96 -2.30 7.55
N THR A 134 10.92 -3.61 7.81
CA THR A 134 10.94 -4.65 6.78
C THR A 134 9.74 -4.53 5.84
N TRP A 135 8.50 -4.51 6.37
CA TRP A 135 7.33 -4.40 5.49
C TRP A 135 7.13 -2.99 4.92
N MET A 136 7.56 -1.93 5.63
CA MET A 136 7.53 -0.55 5.11
C MET A 136 8.46 -0.38 3.89
N GLU A 137 9.65 -0.98 3.93
CA GLU A 137 10.58 -1.00 2.80
C GLU A 137 10.01 -1.82 1.63
N GLY A 138 9.44 -2.99 1.93
CA GLY A 138 8.79 -3.85 0.93
C GLY A 138 7.61 -3.15 0.23
N GLN A 139 6.74 -2.48 1.00
CA GLN A 139 5.62 -1.70 0.45
C GLN A 139 6.13 -0.59 -0.49
N ALA A 140 7.17 0.14 -0.10
CA ALA A 140 7.74 1.20 -0.93
C ALA A 140 8.27 0.66 -2.27
N ARG A 141 8.94 -0.50 -2.26
CA ARG A 141 9.40 -1.19 -3.48
C ARG A 141 8.24 -1.62 -4.37
N LEU A 142 7.19 -2.23 -3.81
CA LEU A 142 5.98 -2.61 -4.56
C LEU A 142 5.36 -1.39 -5.26
N MET A 143 5.18 -0.30 -4.52
CA MET A 143 4.63 0.95 -5.08
C MET A 143 5.54 1.58 -6.13
N GLY A 144 6.86 1.52 -5.94
CA GLY A 144 7.86 1.97 -6.93
C GLY A 144 7.83 1.18 -8.23
N HIS A 145 7.63 -0.13 -8.14
CA HIS A 145 7.47 -0.99 -9.31
C HIS A 145 6.22 -0.65 -10.12
N LEU A 146 5.13 -0.23 -9.44
CA LEU A 146 3.93 0.25 -10.11
C LEU A 146 4.15 1.61 -10.78
N ARG A 147 4.70 2.59 -10.03
CA ARG A 147 5.07 3.93 -10.50
C ARG A 147 6.25 4.50 -9.66
N PRO A 148 7.38 4.90 -10.27
CA PRO A 148 8.57 5.31 -9.51
C PRO A 148 8.36 6.45 -8.48
N HIS A 149 7.53 7.44 -8.80
CA HIS A 149 7.27 8.56 -7.89
C HIS A 149 6.41 8.16 -6.67
N TRP A 150 5.69 7.04 -6.73
CA TRP A 150 4.92 6.54 -5.58
C TRP A 150 5.80 5.95 -4.49
N GLU A 151 6.95 5.36 -4.85
CA GLU A 151 7.94 4.92 -3.86
C GLU A 151 8.35 6.07 -2.93
N ALA A 152 8.72 7.21 -3.53
CA ALA A 152 9.13 8.38 -2.77
C ALA A 152 8.03 8.88 -1.83
N ARG A 153 6.77 8.87 -2.30
CA ARG A 153 5.60 9.27 -1.51
C ARG A 153 5.39 8.34 -0.31
N VAL A 154 5.45 7.02 -0.53
CA VAL A 154 5.31 6.02 0.54
C VAL A 154 6.47 6.08 1.54
N ARG A 155 7.72 6.25 1.07
CA ARG A 155 8.88 6.44 1.96
C ARG A 155 8.70 7.68 2.83
N ALA A 156 8.29 8.81 2.26
CA ALA A 156 8.06 10.03 3.02
C ALA A 156 6.97 9.86 4.10
N HIS A 157 5.90 9.14 3.78
CA HIS A 157 4.85 8.79 4.74
C HIS A 157 5.39 7.89 5.87
N ASN A 158 6.09 6.81 5.52
CA ASN A 158 6.67 5.88 6.48
C ASN A 158 7.71 6.58 7.38
N ASP A 159 8.55 7.46 6.82
CA ASP A 159 9.50 8.25 7.60
C ASP A 159 8.79 9.19 8.58
N ALA A 160 7.66 9.79 8.18
CA ALA A 160 6.86 10.63 9.07
C ALA A 160 6.25 9.80 10.22
N LEU A 161 5.77 8.59 9.93
CA LEU A 161 5.29 7.65 10.95
C LEU A 161 6.40 7.25 11.90
N LEU A 162 7.58 6.88 11.41
CA LEU A 162 8.70 6.47 12.25
C LEU A 162 9.32 7.62 13.05
N ARG A 163 9.21 8.87 12.58
CA ARG A 163 9.55 10.04 13.41
C ARG A 163 8.61 10.19 14.61
N ARG A 164 7.31 9.93 14.42
CA ARG A 164 6.29 10.04 15.49
C ARG A 164 6.26 8.81 16.40
N PHE A 165 6.49 7.63 15.83
CA PHE A 165 6.44 6.33 16.49
C PHE A 165 7.70 5.52 16.16
N PRO A 166 8.85 5.86 16.78
CA PRO A 166 10.13 5.24 16.47
C PRO A 166 10.10 3.71 16.56
N LEU A 167 11.00 3.08 15.82
CA LEU A 167 11.25 1.64 15.93
C LEU A 167 11.81 1.33 17.32
N THR A 168 11.39 0.21 17.89
CA THR A 168 12.05 -0.34 19.07
C THR A 168 13.44 -0.89 18.70
N PRO A 169 14.38 -1.02 19.65
CA PRO A 169 15.69 -1.61 19.39
C PRO A 169 15.61 -3.01 18.76
N ASP A 170 14.61 -3.80 19.13
CA ASP A 170 14.37 -5.13 18.55
C ASP A 170 13.93 -5.03 17.09
N GLU A 171 13.04 -4.09 16.73
CA GLU A 171 12.64 -3.89 15.34
C GLU A 171 13.80 -3.40 14.47
N VAL A 172 14.66 -2.54 15.00
CA VAL A 172 15.88 -2.09 14.30
C VAL A 172 16.82 -3.26 14.05
N THR A 173 17.02 -4.12 15.06
CA THR A 173 17.91 -5.29 14.97
C THR A 173 17.43 -6.31 13.95
N HIS A 174 16.11 -6.48 13.79
CA HIS A 174 15.51 -7.47 12.90
C HIS A 174 15.07 -6.92 11.53
N ALA A 175 15.35 -5.64 11.27
CA ALA A 175 15.09 -5.04 9.96
C ALA A 175 15.87 -5.78 8.88
N ARG A 176 15.18 -6.17 7.81
CA ARG A 176 15.74 -6.93 6.69
C ARG A 176 15.08 -6.51 5.39
N ARG A 177 15.72 -6.82 4.26
CA ARG A 177 15.09 -6.66 2.94
C ARG A 177 14.13 -7.83 2.72
N LEU A 178 12.90 -7.52 2.34
CA LEU A 178 11.89 -8.54 2.04
C LEU A 178 12.14 -9.13 0.63
N ASP A 179 12.01 -10.45 0.51
CA ASP A 179 11.94 -11.12 -0.79
C ASP A 179 10.56 -10.84 -1.41
N LEU A 180 10.55 -10.22 -2.58
CA LEU A 180 9.36 -9.80 -3.30
C LEU A 180 9.31 -10.43 -4.70
N SER A 181 10.10 -11.48 -4.94
CA SER A 181 10.17 -12.16 -6.23
C SER A 181 8.80 -12.71 -6.68
N GLU A 182 7.96 -13.13 -5.73
CA GLU A 182 6.56 -13.54 -5.99
C GLU A 182 5.71 -12.42 -6.61
N PHE A 183 6.11 -11.15 -6.45
CA PHE A 183 5.45 -9.98 -7.01
C PHE A 183 6.18 -9.41 -8.24
N GLY A 184 7.16 -10.13 -8.79
CA GLY A 184 7.95 -9.70 -9.95
C GLY A 184 9.07 -8.69 -9.61
N LEU A 185 9.52 -8.62 -8.36
CA LEU A 185 10.59 -7.75 -7.92
C LEU A 185 11.79 -8.55 -7.39
N ASP A 186 12.95 -8.37 -8.03
CA ASP A 186 14.25 -8.87 -7.54
C ASP A 186 14.86 -7.95 -6.45
#